data_AF-A0A5E4JPU1-F1
#
_entry.id   AF-A0A5E4JPU1-F1
#
_cell.length_a   1.000
_cell.length_b   1.000
_cell.length_c   1.000
_cell.angle_alpha   90.00
_cell.angle_beta   90.00
_cell.angle_gamma   90.00
#
_symmetry.space_group_name_H-M   'P 1'
#
loop_
_entity.id
_entity.type
_entity.pdbx_description
1 polymer ?
#
loop_
_entity_poly.entity_id
_entity_poly.type
_entity_poly.pdbx_seq_one_letter_code
_entity_poly.pdbx_strand_id
1 'polypeptide(L)'
;MNSEFLELKKVVTNQKKIIRELLNVSKSSKKAESKEEKQMFDSQIASLKKNLSQLSVEAAGAMSKISMIPPLPVIKTTIKEEVKKEIPKKQEKNFVSKMLDKKSENKIKTSEFERETIKRIKGKEAVLGTKAEKKASKYVQLSNKYFGE
;
A
#
# COMPACT_ATOMS: atom_id res chain seq x y z
N MET A 1 32.26 6.45 5.25
CA MET A 1 30.79 6.25 5.26
C MET A 1 30.22 7.05 6.42
N ASN A 2 29.23 7.90 6.18
CA ASN A 2 28.64 8.78 7.21
C ASN A 2 28.01 7.93 8.32
N SER A 3 28.36 8.20 9.58
CA SER A 3 27.89 7.47 10.78
C SER A 3 26.37 7.42 10.86
N GLU A 4 25.71 8.51 10.48
CA GLU A 4 24.26 8.68 10.47
C GLU A 4 23.56 7.70 9.51
N PHE A 5 24.17 7.43 8.35
CA PHE A 5 23.62 6.48 7.38
C PHE A 5 23.67 5.04 7.91
N LEU A 6 24.73 4.69 8.64
CA LEU A 6 24.84 3.38 9.30
C LEU A 6 23.80 3.23 10.42
N GLU A 7 23.52 4.30 11.16
CA GLU A 7 22.48 4.34 12.18
C GLU A 7 21.09 4.13 11.57
N LEU A 8 20.73 4.88 10.52
CA LEU A 8 19.46 4.69 9.81
C LEU A 8 19.32 3.26 9.27
N LYS A 9 20.37 2.71 8.67
CA LYS A 9 20.36 1.32 8.18
C LYS A 9 20.05 0.33 9.30
N LYS A 10 20.64 0.49 10.48
CA LYS A 10 20.36 -0.36 11.66
C LYS A 10 18.88 -0.28 12.05
N VAL A 11 18.34 0.93 12.19
CA VAL A 11 16.93 1.15 12.56
C VAL A 11 15.99 0.49 11.54
N VAL A 12 16.22 0.70 10.24
CA VAL A 12 15.41 0.10 9.17
C VAL A 12 15.50 -1.43 9.17
N THR A 13 16.69 -2.00 9.41
CA THR A 13 16.82 -3.47 9.50
C THR A 13 16.07 -4.04 10.69
N ASN A 14 16.03 -3.34 11.82
CA ASN A 14 15.27 -3.76 12.99
C ASN A 14 13.76 -3.67 12.75
N GLN A 15 13.27 -2.60 12.11
CA GLN A 15 11.87 -2.50 11.70
C GLN A 15 11.45 -3.68 10.80
N LYS A 16 12.29 -4.05 9.82
CA LYS A 16 12.01 -5.21 8.96
C LYS A 16 11.91 -6.52 9.74
N LYS A 17 12.74 -6.74 10.77
CA LYS A 17 12.65 -7.91 11.64
C LYS A 17 11.32 -7.95 12.39
N ILE A 18 10.93 -6.83 13.02
CA ILE A 18 9.66 -6.73 13.74
C ILE A 18 8.46 -6.96 12.80
N ILE A 19 8.47 -6.40 11.59
CA ILE A 19 7.38 -6.62 10.62
C ILE A 19 7.25 -8.10 10.25
N ARG A 20 8.37 -8.81 10.05
CA ARG A 20 8.36 -10.26 9.78
C ARG A 20 7.78 -11.05 10.96
N GLU A 21 8.19 -10.72 12.18
CA GLU A 21 7.64 -11.34 13.39
C GLU A 21 6.14 -11.08 13.52
N LEU A 22 5.70 -9.85 13.28
CA LEU A 22 4.29 -9.47 13.35
C LEU A 22 3.45 -10.24 12.32
N LEU A 23 3.96 -10.45 11.11
CA LEU A 23 3.33 -11.31 10.10
C LEU A 23 3.24 -12.76 10.57
N ASN A 24 4.29 -13.29 11.19
CA ASN A 24 4.31 -14.66 11.70
C ASN A 24 3.33 -14.85 12.86
N VAL A 25 3.37 -13.97 13.87
CA VAL A 25 2.47 -14.00 15.02
C VAL A 25 1.02 -13.81 14.59
N SER A 26 0.75 -12.92 13.62
CA SER A 26 -0.60 -12.73 13.07
C SER A 26 -1.11 -13.98 12.35
N LYS A 27 -0.25 -14.69 11.62
CA LYS A 27 -0.61 -15.98 11.02
C LYS A 27 -0.92 -17.03 12.09
N SER A 28 -0.14 -17.10 13.16
CA SER A 28 -0.38 -18.02 14.27
C SER A 28 -1.67 -17.69 15.04
N SER A 29 -1.93 -16.41 15.31
CA SER A 29 -3.18 -15.93 15.93
C SER A 29 -4.42 -16.36 15.15
N LYS A 30 -4.38 -16.30 13.81
CA LYS A 30 -5.49 -16.75 12.96
C LYS A 30 -5.76 -18.25 13.05
N LYS A 31 -4.76 -19.05 13.40
CA LYS A 31 -4.86 -20.51 13.55
C LYS A 31 -5.14 -20.96 14.97
N ALA A 32 -5.08 -20.06 15.95
CA ALA A 32 -5.35 -20.38 17.34
C ALA A 32 -6.82 -20.78 17.52
N GLU A 33 -7.06 -21.88 18.23
CA GLU A 33 -8.40 -22.39 18.50
C GLU A 33 -8.87 -21.97 19.89
N SER A 34 -7.94 -21.91 20.86
CA SER A 34 -8.23 -21.50 22.23
C SER A 34 -8.35 -19.98 22.40
N LYS A 35 -9.26 -19.55 23.28
CA LYS A 35 -9.43 -18.14 23.65
C LYS A 35 -8.21 -17.58 24.37
N GLU A 36 -7.54 -18.38 25.19
CA GLU A 36 -6.35 -17.98 25.94
C GLU A 36 -5.14 -17.78 25.00
N GLU A 37 -4.97 -18.69 24.03
CA GLU A 37 -3.92 -18.56 23.00
C GLU A 37 -4.11 -17.30 22.15
N LYS A 38 -5.36 -16.98 21.76
CA LYS A 38 -5.67 -15.74 21.04
C LYS A 38 -5.28 -14.51 21.86
N GLN A 39 -5.63 -14.48 23.15
CA GLN A 39 -5.24 -13.37 24.03
C GLN A 39 -3.73 -13.23 24.17
N MET A 40 -3.00 -14.35 24.26
CA MET A 40 -1.54 -14.34 24.28
C MET A 40 -0.96 -13.74 22.99
N PHE A 41 -1.45 -14.18 21.83
CA PHE A 41 -0.99 -13.63 20.54
C PHE A 41 -1.38 -12.16 20.36
N ASP A 42 -2.56 -11.75 20.81
CA ASP A 42 -3.01 -10.36 20.74
C ASP A 42 -2.13 -9.45 21.61
N SER A 43 -1.73 -9.91 22.80
CA SER A 43 -0.77 -9.22 23.67
C SER A 43 0.60 -9.08 22.99
N GLN A 44 1.10 -10.15 22.37
CA GLN A 44 2.36 -10.12 21.62
C GLN A 44 2.28 -9.16 20.41
N ILE A 45 1.17 -9.18 19.66
CA ILE A 45 0.94 -8.26 18.53
C ILE A 45 0.91 -6.81 19.03
N ALA A 46 0.24 -6.53 20.14
CA ALA A 46 0.19 -5.19 20.73
C ALA A 46 1.59 -4.69 21.12
N SER A 47 2.39 -5.56 21.75
CA SER A 47 3.79 -5.26 22.10
C SER A 47 4.65 -4.98 20.85
N LEU A 48 4.57 -5.82 19.82
CA LEU A 48 5.30 -5.64 18.56
C LEU A 48 4.90 -4.35 17.84
N LYS A 49 3.60 -4.01 17.83
CA LYS A 49 3.11 -2.73 17.27
C LYS A 49 3.67 -1.53 18.03
N LYS A 50 3.72 -1.59 19.35
CA LYS A 50 4.31 -0.54 20.18
C LYS A 50 5.80 -0.34 19.86
N ASN A 51 6.57 -1.43 19.78
CA ASN A 51 7.99 -1.37 19.45
C ASN A 51 8.22 -0.82 18.01
N LEU A 52 7.37 -1.22 17.06
CA LEU A 52 7.43 -0.71 15.69
C LEU A 52 7.16 0.81 15.65
N SER A 53 6.19 1.28 16.43
CA SER A 53 5.88 2.72 16.51
C SER A 53 7.07 3.52 17.07
N GLN A 54 7.77 3.00 18.08
CA GLN A 54 8.97 3.65 18.64
C GLN A 54 10.10 3.72 17.60
N LEU A 55 10.41 2.59 16.95
CA LEU A 55 11.42 2.56 15.88
C LEU A 55 11.04 3.46 14.69
N SER A 56 9.75 3.69 14.42
CA SER A 56 9.32 4.60 13.35
C SER A 56 9.66 6.06 13.67
N VAL A 57 9.55 6.46 14.93
CA VAL A 57 9.94 7.80 15.40
C VAL A 57 11.46 7.95 15.34
N GLU A 58 12.21 6.94 15.78
CA GLU A 58 13.67 6.92 15.67
C GLU A 58 14.15 7.01 14.21
N ALA A 59 13.50 6.26 13.30
CA ALA A 59 13.82 6.31 11.88
C ALA A 59 13.57 7.69 11.28
N ALA A 60 12.46 8.33 11.64
CA ALA A 60 12.15 9.68 11.19
C ALA A 60 13.20 10.70 11.69
N GLY A 61 13.64 10.58 12.94
CA GLY A 61 14.71 11.42 13.50
C GLY A 61 16.08 11.18 12.88
N ALA A 62 16.43 9.93 12.56
CA ALA A 62 17.66 9.62 11.83
C ALA A 62 17.60 10.14 10.38
N MET A 63 16.43 10.04 9.75
CA MET A 63 16.21 10.52 8.38
C MET A 63 16.25 12.04 8.29
N SER A 64 15.75 12.77 9.29
CA SER A 64 15.84 14.24 9.32
C SER A 64 17.27 14.76 9.43
N LYS A 65 18.21 13.99 10.00
CA LYS A 65 19.63 14.37 10.06
C LYS A 65 20.31 14.25 8.68
N ILE A 66 19.88 13.28 7.87
CA ILE A 66 20.48 12.98 6.56
C ILE A 66 19.80 13.78 5.45
N SER A 67 18.49 14.03 5.57
CA SER A 67 17.69 14.65 4.53
C SER A 67 17.87 16.16 4.50
N MET A 68 18.19 16.72 3.33
CA MET A 68 18.15 18.17 3.10
C MET A 68 16.72 18.73 3.11
N ILE A 69 15.71 17.86 2.94
CA ILE A 69 14.29 18.22 2.94
C ILE A 69 13.67 17.72 4.25
N PRO A 70 13.01 18.58 5.05
CA PRO A 70 12.38 18.14 6.27
C PRO A 70 11.32 17.07 5.97
N PRO A 71 11.30 15.94 6.70
CA PRO A 71 10.29 14.92 6.48
C PRO A 71 8.90 15.51 6.75
N LEU A 72 7.92 15.11 5.93
CA LEU A 72 6.53 15.54 6.11
C LEU A 72 6.09 15.25 7.55
N PRO A 73 5.41 16.21 8.21
CA PRO A 73 4.96 16.01 9.57
C PRO A 73 4.06 14.77 9.60
N VAL A 74 4.48 13.77 10.37
CA VAL A 74 3.62 12.64 10.69
C VAL A 74 2.53 13.20 11.58
N ILE A 75 1.43 13.64 10.97
CA ILE A 75 0.22 14.01 11.68
C ILE A 75 -0.17 12.73 12.44
N LYS A 76 0.06 12.73 13.76
CA LYS A 76 -0.55 11.77 14.67
C LYS A 76 -2.04 12.05 14.58
N THR A 77 -2.70 11.51 13.57
CA THR A 77 -4.15 11.51 13.49
C THR A 77 -4.60 10.69 14.69
N THR A 78 -4.94 11.42 15.75
CA THR A 78 -5.96 11.00 16.69
C THR A 78 -7.23 10.90 15.85
N ILE A 79 -7.36 9.77 15.16
CA ILE A 79 -8.63 9.34 14.63
C ILE A 79 -9.46 9.11 15.88
N LYS A 80 -10.19 10.14 16.32
CA LYS A 80 -11.28 9.98 17.26
C LYS A 80 -12.18 8.93 16.60
N GLU A 81 -12.29 7.76 17.22
CA GLU A 81 -13.30 6.79 16.84
C GLU A 81 -14.65 7.50 16.98
N GLU A 82 -15.20 7.96 15.85
CA GLU A 82 -16.59 8.38 15.80
C GLU A 82 -17.42 7.14 16.05
N VAL A 83 -17.99 7.11 17.26
CA VAL A 83 -18.99 6.17 17.73
C VAL A 83 -20.00 5.93 16.61
N LYS A 84 -20.09 4.67 16.19
CA LYS A 84 -21.05 4.17 15.21
C LYS A 84 -22.46 4.63 15.61
N LYS A 85 -23.00 5.63 14.92
CA LYS A 85 -24.45 5.82 14.87
C LYS A 85 -25.00 4.83 13.86
N GLU A 86 -25.85 3.95 14.36
CA GLU A 86 -26.59 2.96 13.59
C GLU A 86 -27.32 3.64 12.43
N ILE A 87 -26.95 3.26 11.21
CA ILE A 87 -27.65 3.69 9.99
C ILE A 87 -28.78 2.68 9.74
N PRO A 88 -30.05 3.10 9.70
CA PRO A 88 -31.15 2.18 9.45
C PRO A 88 -31.08 1.64 8.01
N LYS A 89 -31.32 0.33 7.86
CA LYS A 89 -31.44 -0.36 6.58
C LYS A 89 -32.77 -0.04 5.88
N LYS A 90 -32.69 0.30 4.58
CA LYS A 90 -33.70 0.32 3.48
C LYS A 90 -33.64 1.69 2.77
N GLN A 91 -33.63 1.86 1.45
CA GLN A 91 -34.07 1.07 0.30
C GLN A 91 -33.27 1.49 -0.95
N GLU A 92 -32.95 0.49 -1.77
CA GLU A 92 -33.06 0.43 -3.25
C GLU A 92 -32.60 1.59 -4.17
N LYS A 93 -31.60 1.25 -4.99
CA LYS A 93 -31.56 1.33 -6.47
C LYS A 93 -32.14 2.61 -7.12
N ASN A 94 -31.25 3.35 -7.80
CA ASN A 94 -31.49 4.28 -8.95
C ASN A 94 -30.89 5.69 -8.83
N PHE A 95 -29.77 5.88 -8.12
CA PHE A 95 -29.02 7.16 -8.20
C PHE A 95 -27.77 7.10 -9.10
N VAL A 96 -27.27 5.90 -9.42
CA VAL A 96 -26.02 5.75 -10.19
C VAL A 96 -26.22 6.05 -11.68
N SER A 97 -27.42 5.85 -12.23
CA SER A 97 -27.69 6.07 -13.66
C SER A 97 -27.92 7.53 -14.06
N LYS A 98 -28.07 8.46 -13.11
CA LYS A 98 -28.23 9.91 -13.42
C LYS A 98 -26.94 10.74 -13.26
N MET A 99 -25.85 10.15 -12.74
CA MET A 99 -24.57 10.85 -12.58
C MET A 99 -23.57 10.63 -13.73
N LEU A 100 -23.81 9.66 -14.61
CA LEU A 100 -22.92 9.34 -15.74
C LEU A 100 -23.14 10.19 -17.00
N ASP A 101 -24.24 10.95 -17.09
CA ASP A 101 -24.58 11.75 -18.29
C ASP A 101 -24.13 13.21 -18.27
N LYS A 102 -23.38 13.65 -17.25
CA LYS A 102 -22.69 14.94 -17.33
C LYS A 102 -21.32 14.75 -17.98
N LYS A 103 -21.30 14.82 -19.31
CA LYS A 103 -20.13 15.26 -20.08
C LYS A 103 -19.72 16.65 -19.58
N SER A 104 -18.96 16.70 -18.49
CA SER A 104 -18.28 17.91 -18.09
C SER A 104 -17.15 18.13 -19.09
N GLU A 105 -17.39 18.98 -20.09
CA GLU A 105 -16.34 19.68 -20.82
C GLU A 105 -15.63 20.68 -19.89
N ASN A 106 -15.11 20.18 -18.76
CA ASN A 106 -14.11 20.92 -18.02
C ASN A 106 -12.82 20.74 -18.81
N LYS A 107 -12.55 21.71 -19.70
CA LYS A 107 -11.21 21.92 -20.26
C LYS A 107 -10.29 22.26 -19.09
N ILE A 108 -9.79 21.22 -18.41
CA ILE A 108 -8.70 21.32 -17.46
C ILE A 108 -7.60 22.08 -18.21
N LYS A 109 -7.26 23.28 -17.72
CA LYS A 109 -6.16 24.08 -18.26
C LYS A 109 -4.86 23.34 -17.95
N THR A 110 -4.52 22.39 -18.82
CA THR A 110 -3.28 21.64 -18.73
C THR A 110 -2.13 22.54 -19.18
N SER A 111 -1.05 22.55 -18.40
CA SER A 111 0.21 23.19 -18.74
C SER A 111 0.80 22.56 -20.02
N GLU A 112 1.63 23.31 -20.77
CA GLU A 112 2.26 22.81 -21.99
C GLU A 112 3.03 21.49 -21.74
N PHE A 113 3.71 21.41 -20.61
CA PHE A 113 4.43 20.21 -20.16
C PHE A 113 3.51 19.01 -19.93
N GLU A 114 2.33 19.24 -19.32
CA GLU A 114 1.35 18.19 -19.06
C GLU A 114 0.76 17.68 -20.37
N ARG A 115 0.49 18.57 -21.33
CA ARG A 115 0.01 18.19 -22.67
C ARG A 115 1.01 17.32 -23.40
N GLU A 116 2.30 17.67 -23.33
CA GLU A 116 3.36 16.89 -23.96
C GLU A 116 3.51 15.51 -23.31
N THR A 117 3.43 15.46 -21.98
CA THR A 117 3.47 14.21 -21.21
C THR A 117 2.29 13.30 -21.57
N ILE A 118 1.07 13.84 -21.63
CA ILE A 118 -0.13 13.09 -22.01
C ILE A 118 -0.01 12.57 -23.46
N LYS A 119 0.51 13.39 -24.39
CA LYS A 119 0.76 12.96 -25.77
C LYS A 119 1.73 11.77 -25.83
N ARG A 120 2.83 11.80 -25.06
CA ARG A 120 3.80 10.70 -25.00
C ARG A 120 3.21 9.42 -24.41
N ILE A 121 2.38 9.54 -23.36
CA ILE A 121 1.72 8.38 -22.74
C ILE A 121 0.75 7.73 -23.74
N LYS A 122 -0.14 8.52 -24.35
CA LYS A 122 -1.11 8.03 -25.34
C LYS A 122 -0.44 7.41 -26.57
N GLY A 123 0.69 7.97 -27.01
CA GLY A 123 1.48 7.38 -28.10
C GLY A 123 2.04 6.00 -27.76
N LYS A 124 2.50 5.78 -26.52
CA LYS A 124 2.97 4.46 -26.06
C LYS A 124 1.84 3.44 -25.95
N GLU A 125 0.67 3.86 -25.47
CA GLU A 125 -0.51 3.00 -25.37
C GLU A 125 -1.02 2.56 -26.76
N ALA A 126 -1.02 3.46 -27.75
CA ALA A 126 -1.37 3.11 -29.13
C ALA A 126 -0.41 2.08 -29.76
N VAL A 127 0.88 2.12 -29.42
CA VAL A 127 1.88 1.14 -29.88
C VAL A 127 1.74 -0.21 -29.16
N LEU A 128 1.25 -0.21 -27.92
CA LEU A 128 0.95 -1.44 -27.17
C LEU A 128 -0.36 -2.09 -27.64
N GLY A 129 -1.40 -1.30 -27.90
CA GLY A 129 -2.70 -1.79 -28.36
C GLY A 129 -2.72 -2.34 -29.79
N THR A 130 -1.75 -1.95 -30.63
CA THR A 130 -1.61 -2.43 -32.02
C THR A 130 -0.71 -3.67 -32.15
N LYS A 131 -0.01 -4.08 -31.08
CA LYS A 131 0.70 -5.36 -31.07
C LYS A 131 -0.29 -6.48 -30.82
N ALA A 132 -0.67 -7.18 -31.90
CA ALA A 132 -1.39 -8.44 -31.78
C ALA A 132 -0.65 -9.38 -30.82
N GLU A 133 -1.36 -9.92 -29.83
CA GLU A 133 -0.80 -10.91 -28.91
C GLU A 133 -0.29 -12.10 -29.72
N LYS A 134 1.03 -12.34 -29.67
CA LYS A 134 1.62 -13.51 -30.32
C LYS A 134 1.21 -14.74 -29.50
N LYS A 135 0.59 -15.72 -30.16
CA LYS A 135 0.32 -17.03 -29.55
C LYS A 135 1.61 -17.58 -28.94
N ALA A 136 1.50 -18.17 -27.74
CA ALA A 136 2.63 -18.80 -27.07
C ALA A 136 3.30 -19.85 -27.98
N SER A 137 4.63 -19.91 -27.95
CA SER A 137 5.37 -20.90 -28.74
C SER A 137 5.05 -22.33 -28.27
N LYS A 138 5.22 -23.32 -29.15
CA LYS A 138 4.97 -24.74 -28.81
C LYS A 138 5.75 -25.18 -27.56
N TYR A 139 6.97 -24.70 -27.38
CA TYR A 139 7.78 -24.99 -26.19
C TYR A 139 7.14 -24.43 -24.91
N VAL A 140 6.63 -23.20 -24.94
CA VAL A 140 5.94 -22.60 -23.78
C VAL A 140 4.64 -23.34 -23.47
N GLN A 141 3.91 -23.78 -24.50
CA GLN A 141 2.70 -24.60 -24.32
C GLN A 141 3.01 -25.96 -23.68
N LEU A 142 4.08 -26.64 -24.11
CA LEU A 142 4.53 -27.88 -23.48
C LEU A 142 4.97 -27.63 -22.03
N SER A 143 5.79 -26.61 -21.78
CA SER A 143 6.28 -26.31 -20.44
C SER A 143 5.13 -26.05 -19.47
N ASN A 144 4.12 -25.28 -19.86
CA ASN A 144 2.94 -25.04 -19.02
C ASN A 144 2.11 -26.30 -18.80
N LYS A 145 2.04 -27.21 -19.78
CA LYS A 145 1.34 -28.49 -19.65
C LYS A 145 2.01 -29.44 -18.65
N TYR A 146 3.34 -29.45 -18.60
CA TYR A 146 4.11 -30.39 -17.79
C TYR A 146 4.56 -29.83 -16.43
N PHE A 147 4.69 -28.51 -16.30
CA PHE A 147 5.31 -27.86 -15.15
C PHE A 147 4.53 -26.65 -14.61
N GLY A 148 3.36 -26.34 -15.16
CA GLY A 148 2.51 -25.23 -14.70
C GLY A 148 1.54 -25.68 -13.61
N GLU A 149 2.02 -25.86 -12.39
CA GLU A 149 1.19 -25.88 -11.17
C GLU A 149 1.12 -24.47 -10.54
#